data_AF-A0A5Q4H335-F1
#
_entry.id   AF-A0A5Q4H335-F1
#
_cell.length_a   1.000
_cell.length_b   1.000
_cell.length_c   1.000
_cell.angle_alpha   90.00
_cell.angle_beta   90.00
_cell.angle_gamma   90.00
#
_symmetry.space_group_name_H-M   'P 1'
#
loop_
_entity.id
_entity.type
_entity.pdbx_description
1 polymer ?
#
loop_
_entity_poly.entity_id
_entity_poly.type
_entity_poly.pdbx_seq_one_letter_code
_entity_poly.pdbx_strand_id
1 'polypeptide(L)'
;MILFAADHGDMLGNHRYWAKDMMNEDSARIPMVLCGRPIHDRTGDHQIDTRLVGLADVMPTLLHAAGIPIPEHCQGQSMLGDAARQYIFCQWGYGAKANLMVRDSRHKLIYFPRANQRLLFDMEQDPRELHNLAGKAELAEVRRRLEGRLIQSLAPDQHQAWVTDGQLTGLPEGEAPAPGPTFGLEGQRGTHWPPPAPR
;
A
#
# COMPACT_ATOMS: atom_id res chain seq x y z
N MET A 1 -0.72 28.01 -1.35
CA MET A 1 -0.18 26.67 -1.66
C MET A 1 -1.31 25.79 -2.16
N ILE A 2 -1.07 24.96 -3.16
CA ILE A 2 -2.04 24.01 -3.71
C ILE A 2 -1.41 22.62 -3.60
N LEU A 3 -2.12 21.67 -3.01
CA LEU A 3 -1.73 20.25 -3.01
C LEU A 3 -2.71 19.50 -3.89
N PHE A 4 -2.19 18.85 -4.93
CA PHE A 4 -2.94 17.96 -5.81
C PHE A 4 -2.54 16.51 -5.53
N ALA A 5 -3.53 15.64 -5.36
CA ALA A 5 -3.31 14.21 -5.17
C ALA A 5 -4.50 13.40 -5.69
N ALA A 6 -4.27 12.12 -5.98
CA ALA A 6 -5.34 11.13 -6.14
C ALA A 6 -5.55 10.35 -4.83
N ASP A 7 -6.69 9.72 -4.64
CA ASP A 7 -6.94 8.84 -3.49
C ASP A 7 -6.39 7.42 -3.73
N HIS A 8 -6.43 6.96 -4.98
CA HIS A 8 -5.82 5.73 -5.44
C HIS A 8 -5.54 5.78 -6.96
N GLY A 9 -4.84 4.77 -7.47
CA GLY A 9 -4.64 4.54 -8.91
C GLY A 9 -5.69 3.59 -9.50
N ASP A 10 -5.36 2.95 -10.63
CA ASP A 10 -6.18 1.95 -11.30
C ASP A 10 -5.27 0.97 -12.03
N MET A 11 -5.55 -0.32 -11.91
CA MET A 11 -4.82 -1.40 -12.56
C MET A 11 -4.99 -1.37 -14.08
N LEU A 12 -6.11 -0.90 -14.63
CA LEU A 12 -6.36 -0.75 -16.07
C LEU A 12 -5.96 -1.97 -16.94
N GLY A 13 -6.15 -3.20 -16.42
CA GLY A 13 -5.78 -4.44 -17.09
C GLY A 13 -4.38 -4.96 -16.77
N ASN A 14 -3.53 -4.17 -16.12
CA ASN A 14 -2.22 -4.61 -15.63
C ASN A 14 -2.38 -5.74 -14.63
N HIS A 15 -1.45 -6.70 -14.70
CA HIS A 15 -1.52 -7.95 -13.93
C HIS A 15 -2.83 -8.75 -14.10
N ARG A 16 -3.60 -8.45 -15.16
CA ARG A 16 -4.95 -8.98 -15.42
C ARG A 16 -5.99 -8.55 -14.38
N TYR A 17 -5.72 -7.49 -13.62
CA TYR A 17 -6.66 -6.87 -12.70
C TYR A 17 -7.24 -5.58 -13.29
N TRP A 18 -8.42 -5.20 -12.81
CA TRP A 18 -9.10 -3.95 -13.17
C TRP A 18 -9.44 -3.17 -11.90
N ALA A 19 -9.68 -1.87 -12.07
CA ALA A 19 -9.96 -0.95 -10.98
C ALA A 19 -8.80 -0.92 -9.97
N LYS A 20 -9.13 -0.63 -8.73
CA LYS A 20 -8.25 -0.56 -7.55
C LYS A 20 -8.64 -1.68 -6.60
N ASP A 21 -7.92 -1.81 -5.48
CA ASP A 21 -8.06 -2.86 -4.42
C ASP A 21 -6.86 -3.82 -4.37
N MET A 22 -5.86 -3.62 -5.25
CA MET A 22 -4.57 -4.29 -5.19
C MET A 22 -3.49 -3.37 -4.62
N MET A 23 -2.43 -3.96 -4.08
CA MET A 23 -1.29 -3.23 -3.51
C MET A 23 -0.18 -2.93 -4.50
N ASN A 24 -0.33 -3.32 -5.77
CA ASN A 24 0.59 -2.99 -6.86
C ASN A 24 0.73 -1.47 -7.05
N GLU A 25 1.84 -1.01 -7.62
CA GLU A 25 2.13 0.41 -7.85
C GLU A 25 1.03 1.08 -8.67
N ASP A 26 0.46 0.40 -9.67
CA ASP A 26 -0.62 0.96 -10.50
C ASP A 26 -1.87 1.35 -9.71
N SER A 27 -2.13 0.68 -8.57
CA SER A 27 -3.27 0.95 -7.69
C SER A 27 -2.87 1.79 -6.46
N ALA A 28 -1.68 1.56 -5.90
CA ALA A 28 -1.26 2.16 -4.63
C ALA A 28 -0.38 3.41 -4.76
N ARG A 29 0.37 3.57 -5.86
CA ARG A 29 1.24 4.75 -6.07
C ARG A 29 0.47 5.83 -6.81
N ILE A 30 0.11 6.86 -6.07
CA ILE A 30 -0.64 8.01 -6.57
C ILE A 30 0.27 9.18 -6.97
N PRO A 31 -0.18 10.06 -7.87
CA PRO A 31 0.43 11.37 -8.02
C PRO A 31 0.21 12.21 -6.76
N MET A 32 1.24 12.97 -6.36
CA MET A 32 1.14 14.00 -5.33
C MET A 32 2.04 15.17 -5.72
N VAL A 33 1.46 16.37 -5.84
CA VAL A 33 2.15 17.57 -6.32
C VAL A 33 1.84 18.74 -5.41
N LEU A 34 2.89 19.44 -4.96
CA LEU A 34 2.78 20.66 -4.18
C LEU A 34 3.17 21.87 -5.06
N CYS A 35 2.22 22.75 -5.31
CA CYS A 35 2.38 23.91 -6.17
C CYS A 35 2.22 25.24 -5.41
N GLY A 36 2.92 26.26 -5.89
CA GLY A 36 2.81 27.64 -5.41
C GLY A 36 4.17 28.22 -5.05
N ARG A 37 4.16 29.36 -4.34
CA ARG A 37 5.39 30.00 -3.85
C ARG A 37 6.20 28.99 -3.03
N PRO A 38 7.51 28.85 -3.28
CA PRO A 38 8.39 28.04 -2.44
C PRO A 38 8.28 28.47 -0.98
N ILE A 39 8.00 27.52 -0.10
CA ILE A 39 7.89 27.73 1.36
C ILE A 39 8.94 26.93 2.16
N HIS A 40 9.69 26.07 1.48
CA HIS A 40 10.79 25.26 2.01
C HIS A 40 11.80 24.97 0.90
N ASP A 41 13.06 24.71 1.23
CA ASP A 41 14.14 24.40 0.25
C ASP A 41 13.88 23.15 -0.60
N ARG A 42 12.91 22.32 -0.18
CA ARG A 42 12.47 21.11 -0.90
C ARG A 42 11.29 21.38 -1.83
N THR A 43 10.75 22.58 -1.80
CA THR A 43 9.66 23.05 -2.65
C THR A 43 10.22 24.06 -3.63
N GLY A 44 9.73 24.02 -4.86
CA GLY A 44 10.18 24.91 -5.91
C GLY A 44 9.99 24.27 -7.28
N ASP A 45 10.25 25.06 -8.30
CA ASP A 45 10.04 24.63 -9.68
C ASP A 45 10.93 23.42 -9.98
N HIS A 46 10.34 22.41 -10.63
CA HIS A 46 11.02 21.21 -11.10
C HIS A 46 11.72 20.36 -10.02
N GLN A 47 11.31 20.46 -8.75
CA GLN A 47 11.80 19.59 -7.69
C GLN A 47 11.07 18.24 -7.66
N ILE A 48 11.82 17.15 -7.46
CA ILE A 48 11.29 15.79 -7.30
C ILE A 48 11.75 15.25 -5.95
N ASP A 49 10.80 14.93 -5.07
CA ASP A 49 11.07 14.24 -3.81
C ASP A 49 10.89 12.72 -3.99
N THR A 50 11.94 11.95 -3.74
CA THR A 50 11.93 10.49 -3.89
C THR A 50 11.72 9.75 -2.57
N ARG A 51 11.51 10.47 -1.46
CA ARG A 51 11.20 9.86 -0.16
C ARG A 51 9.83 9.16 -0.20
N LEU A 52 9.66 8.18 0.69
CA LEU A 52 8.38 7.50 0.88
C LEU A 52 7.38 8.44 1.54
N VAL A 53 6.32 8.77 0.79
CA VAL A 53 5.20 9.62 1.22
C VAL A 53 3.87 8.93 0.92
N GLY A 54 2.82 9.31 1.64
CA GLY A 54 1.46 8.78 1.44
C GLY A 54 0.39 9.77 1.90
N LEU A 55 -0.88 9.42 1.71
CA LEU A 55 -2.01 10.31 1.98
C LEU A 55 -2.09 10.82 3.43
N ALA A 56 -1.63 10.02 4.40
CA ALA A 56 -1.57 10.44 5.81
C ALA A 56 -0.68 11.67 6.03
N ASP A 57 0.24 11.98 5.11
CA ASP A 57 1.16 13.10 5.19
C ASP A 57 0.55 14.43 4.74
N VAL A 58 -0.60 14.38 4.08
CA VAL A 58 -1.27 15.59 3.58
C VAL A 58 -1.62 16.52 4.73
N MET A 59 -2.31 16.03 5.76
CA MET A 59 -2.71 16.83 6.93
C MET A 59 -1.51 17.51 7.62
N PRO A 60 -0.47 16.79 8.10
CA PRO A 60 0.66 17.42 8.77
C PRO A 60 1.45 18.36 7.85
N THR A 61 1.46 18.12 6.53
CA THR A 61 2.08 19.05 5.56
C THR A 61 1.32 20.36 5.48
N LEU A 62 -0.01 20.32 5.35
CA LEU A 62 -0.83 21.53 5.27
C LEU A 62 -0.78 22.34 6.57
N LEU A 63 -0.79 21.68 7.73
CA LEU A 63 -0.66 22.34 9.03
C LEU A 63 0.71 23.02 9.19
N HIS A 64 1.80 22.32 8.83
CA HIS A 64 3.14 22.89 8.84
C HIS A 64 3.23 24.12 7.94
N ALA A 65 2.73 24.04 6.71
CA ALA A 65 2.72 25.18 5.79
C ALA A 65 1.92 26.39 6.30
N ALA A 66 0.87 26.14 7.09
CA ALA A 66 0.04 27.17 7.69
C ALA A 66 0.60 27.73 9.02
N GLY A 67 1.71 27.19 9.53
CA GLY A 67 2.24 27.55 10.84
C GLY A 67 1.36 27.08 12.02
N ILE A 68 0.52 26.06 11.80
CA ILE A 68 -0.36 25.50 12.82
C ILE A 68 0.33 24.27 13.45
N PRO A 69 0.34 24.13 14.79
CA PRO A 69 0.90 22.96 15.45
C PRO A 69 0.27 21.66 14.93
N ILE A 70 1.11 20.67 14.62
CA ILE A 70 0.68 19.34 14.20
C ILE A 70 0.27 18.56 15.46
N PRO A 71 -0.97 18.02 15.54
CA PRO A 71 -1.38 17.20 16.67
C PRO A 71 -0.53 15.93 16.84
N GLU A 72 -0.23 15.55 18.07
CA GLU A 72 0.60 14.36 18.38
C GLU A 72 0.00 13.04 17.89
N HIS A 73 -1.33 12.98 17.70
CA HIS A 73 -2.03 11.80 17.19
C HIS A 73 -1.99 11.67 15.66
N CYS A 74 -1.44 12.66 14.94
CA CYS A 74 -1.20 12.53 13.50
C CYS A 74 -0.12 11.47 13.26
N GLN A 75 -0.49 10.40 12.56
CA GLN A 75 0.44 9.32 12.22
C GLN A 75 1.31 9.63 11.00
N GLY A 76 0.87 10.56 10.14
CA GLY A 76 1.65 11.04 9.01
C GLY A 76 2.77 11.98 9.41
N GLN A 77 3.67 12.28 8.47
CA GLN A 77 4.78 13.20 8.67
C GLN A 77 4.68 14.34 7.67
N SER A 78 5.04 15.56 8.09
CA SER A 78 5.09 16.69 7.17
C SER A 78 6.14 16.44 6.07
N MET A 79 5.76 16.69 4.82
CA MET A 79 6.68 16.62 3.68
C MET A 79 7.63 17.83 3.61
N LEU A 80 7.28 18.91 4.34
CA LEU A 80 8.11 20.09 4.52
C LEU A 80 9.05 19.83 5.71
N GLY A 81 10.29 19.46 5.43
CA GLY A 81 11.30 19.10 6.43
C GLY A 81 12.21 17.98 5.93
N ASP A 82 13.19 17.59 6.75
CA ASP A 82 14.23 16.61 6.36
C ASP A 82 13.93 15.16 6.75
N ALA A 83 12.89 14.94 7.57
CA ALA A 83 12.52 13.62 8.04
C ALA A 83 12.22 12.67 6.85
N ALA A 84 12.76 11.46 6.90
CA ALA A 84 12.50 10.40 5.94
C ALA A 84 12.18 9.11 6.68
N ARG A 85 11.01 8.52 6.41
CA ARG A 85 10.66 7.21 6.97
C ARG A 85 11.41 6.09 6.26
N GLN A 86 11.66 5.02 7.00
CA GLN A 86 12.31 3.82 6.47
C GLN A 86 11.36 2.95 5.65
N TYR A 87 10.05 2.99 5.94
CA TYR A 87 9.04 2.22 5.23
C TYR A 87 7.69 2.94 5.25
N ILE A 88 6.80 2.55 4.35
CA ILE A 88 5.38 2.91 4.35
C ILE A 88 4.52 1.65 4.42
N PHE A 89 3.40 1.74 5.12
CA PHE A 89 2.40 0.69 5.25
C PHE A 89 1.11 1.11 4.56
N CYS A 90 0.45 0.17 3.89
CA CYS A 90 -0.87 0.36 3.32
C CYS A 90 -1.70 -0.91 3.53
N GLN A 91 -3.01 -0.75 3.70
CA GLN A 91 -3.95 -1.85 3.83
C GLN A 91 -5.21 -1.54 3.04
N TRP A 92 -5.76 -2.57 2.41
CA TRP A 92 -7.09 -2.58 1.86
C TRP A 92 -7.89 -3.74 2.43
N GLY A 93 -9.16 -3.49 2.74
CA GLY A 93 -10.09 -4.50 3.25
C GLY A 93 -9.77 -4.97 4.68
N TYR A 94 -10.55 -5.94 5.13
CA TYR A 94 -10.46 -6.53 6.47
C TYR A 94 -10.68 -8.05 6.40
N GLY A 95 -10.22 -8.76 7.43
CA GLY A 95 -10.37 -10.21 7.54
C GLY A 95 -9.94 -10.94 6.26
N ALA A 96 -10.79 -11.82 5.75
CA ALA A 96 -10.50 -12.66 4.59
C ALA A 96 -10.35 -11.88 3.26
N LYS A 97 -10.77 -10.61 3.21
CA LYS A 97 -10.62 -9.74 2.05
C LYS A 97 -9.41 -8.81 2.17
N ALA A 98 -8.69 -8.86 3.28
CA ALA A 98 -7.55 -7.98 3.49
C ALA A 98 -6.41 -8.30 2.51
N ASN A 99 -5.74 -7.25 2.05
CA ASN A 99 -4.39 -7.33 1.54
C ASN A 99 -3.60 -6.14 2.10
N LEU A 100 -2.33 -6.39 2.40
CA LEU A 100 -1.48 -5.45 3.12
C LEU A 100 -0.17 -5.29 2.38
N MET A 101 0.42 -4.10 2.51
CA MET A 101 1.69 -3.77 1.89
C MET A 101 2.60 -3.08 2.88
N VAL A 102 3.86 -3.49 2.86
CA VAL A 102 4.96 -2.68 3.37
C VAL A 102 5.97 -2.47 2.25
N ARG A 103 6.41 -1.23 2.10
CA ARG A 103 7.44 -0.85 1.13
C ARG A 103 8.54 -0.05 1.82
N ASP A 104 9.79 -0.44 1.61
CA ASP A 104 10.96 0.39 1.91
C ASP A 104 11.47 1.11 0.64
N SER A 105 12.65 1.73 0.69
CA SER A 105 13.19 2.48 -0.45
C SER A 105 13.41 1.63 -1.71
N ARG A 106 13.58 0.31 -1.56
CA ARG A 106 13.90 -0.60 -2.66
C ARG A 106 12.96 -1.78 -2.78
N HIS A 107 12.49 -2.36 -1.69
CA HIS A 107 11.72 -3.59 -1.69
C HIS A 107 10.29 -3.36 -1.25
N LYS A 108 9.39 -4.16 -1.81
CA LYS A 108 7.97 -4.13 -1.49
C LYS A 108 7.47 -5.54 -1.20
N LEU A 109 6.83 -5.69 -0.04
CA LEU A 109 6.18 -6.91 0.40
C LEU A 109 4.66 -6.69 0.39
N ILE A 110 3.93 -7.57 -0.30
CA ILE A 110 2.48 -7.66 -0.25
C ILE A 110 2.09 -8.97 0.45
N TYR A 111 1.16 -8.89 1.39
CA TYR A 111 0.67 -10.02 2.16
C TYR A 111 -0.84 -10.19 2.02
N PHE A 112 -1.26 -11.43 1.76
CA PHE A 112 -2.66 -11.85 1.69
C PHE A 112 -2.96 -12.80 2.85
N PRO A 113 -3.55 -12.33 3.97
CA PRO A 113 -3.76 -13.15 5.17
C PRO A 113 -4.60 -14.39 4.91
N ARG A 114 -5.59 -14.30 4.01
CA ARG A 114 -6.47 -15.44 3.68
C ARG A 114 -5.72 -16.60 3.04
N ALA A 115 -4.81 -16.32 2.12
CA ALA A 115 -4.03 -17.33 1.42
C ALA A 115 -2.71 -17.62 2.12
N ASN A 116 -2.43 -16.92 3.23
CA ASN A 116 -1.10 -16.86 3.86
C ASN A 116 0.02 -16.67 2.81
N GLN A 117 -0.22 -15.83 1.80
CA GLN A 117 0.67 -15.68 0.65
C GLN A 117 1.45 -14.37 0.73
N ARG A 118 2.74 -14.43 0.38
CA ARG A 118 3.61 -13.27 0.24
C ARG A 118 4.02 -13.06 -1.21
N LEU A 119 4.02 -11.80 -1.62
CA LEU A 119 4.68 -11.34 -2.83
C LEU A 119 5.80 -10.38 -2.42
N LEU A 120 7.03 -10.61 -2.88
CA LEU A 120 8.16 -9.74 -2.62
C LEU A 120 8.74 -9.26 -3.96
N PHE A 121 8.94 -7.96 -4.10
CA PHE A 121 9.47 -7.34 -5.31
C PHE A 121 10.67 -6.45 -4.99
N ASP A 122 11.64 -6.43 -5.90
CA ASP A 122 12.71 -5.44 -5.95
C ASP A 122 12.24 -4.31 -6.89
N MET A 123 11.91 -3.15 -6.33
CA MET A 123 11.32 -2.02 -7.06
C MET A 123 12.32 -1.27 -7.94
N GLU A 124 13.62 -1.50 -7.76
CA GLU A 124 14.66 -0.93 -8.63
C GLU A 124 14.82 -1.78 -9.90
N GLN A 125 14.84 -3.11 -9.74
CA GLN A 125 15.05 -4.05 -10.85
C GLN A 125 13.75 -4.46 -11.54
N ASP A 126 12.64 -4.49 -10.81
CA ASP A 126 11.31 -4.88 -11.27
C ASP A 126 10.25 -3.86 -10.84
N PRO A 127 10.30 -2.63 -11.38
CA PRO A 127 9.34 -1.57 -11.05
C PRO A 127 7.90 -1.89 -11.48
N ARG A 128 7.71 -2.94 -12.28
CA ARG A 128 6.39 -3.44 -12.73
C ARG A 128 5.91 -4.66 -11.94
N GLU A 129 6.62 -5.06 -10.88
CA GLU A 129 6.18 -6.11 -9.94
C GLU A 129 5.78 -7.44 -10.62
N LEU A 130 6.54 -7.85 -11.64
CA LEU A 130 6.22 -9.03 -12.46
C LEU A 130 6.77 -10.33 -11.88
N HIS A 131 7.82 -10.27 -11.04
CA HIS A 131 8.56 -11.43 -10.56
C HIS A 131 8.49 -11.51 -9.03
N ASN A 132 7.71 -12.47 -8.53
CA ASN A 132 7.65 -12.71 -7.09
C ASN A 132 8.95 -13.37 -6.58
N LEU A 133 9.66 -12.66 -5.70
CA LEU A 133 10.92 -13.07 -5.09
C LEU A 133 10.76 -13.67 -3.67
N ALA A 134 9.53 -13.83 -3.16
CA ALA A 134 9.31 -14.21 -1.76
C ALA A 134 9.88 -15.59 -1.40
N GLY A 135 10.06 -16.48 -2.38
CA GLY A 135 10.65 -17.81 -2.21
C GLY A 135 12.17 -17.88 -2.36
N LYS A 136 12.84 -16.76 -2.66
CA LYS A 136 14.29 -16.71 -2.92
C LYS A 136 15.07 -16.70 -1.61
N ALA A 137 15.99 -17.67 -1.46
CA ALA A 137 16.77 -17.84 -0.23
C ALA A 137 17.70 -16.64 0.03
N GLU A 138 18.27 -16.08 -1.04
CA GLU A 138 19.11 -14.89 -1.03
C GLU A 138 18.40 -13.63 -0.49
N LEU A 139 17.06 -13.60 -0.54
CA LEU A 139 16.23 -12.48 -0.07
C LEU A 139 15.48 -12.82 1.22
N ALA A 140 15.79 -13.93 1.89
CA ALA A 140 15.11 -14.34 3.11
C ALA A 140 15.24 -13.34 4.26
N GLU A 141 16.37 -12.63 4.37
CA GLU A 141 16.56 -11.58 5.37
C GLU A 141 15.72 -10.34 5.05
N VAL A 142 15.67 -9.93 3.78
CA VAL A 142 14.83 -8.82 3.32
C VAL A 142 13.36 -9.12 3.59
N ARG A 143 12.91 -10.33 3.26
CA ARG A 143 11.54 -10.79 3.54
C ARG A 143 11.23 -10.70 5.03
N ARG A 144 12.06 -11.29 5.90
CA ARG A 144 11.86 -11.27 7.36
C ARG A 144 11.82 -9.86 7.92
N ARG A 145 12.69 -8.95 7.45
CA ARG A 145 12.68 -7.54 7.86
C ARG A 145 11.34 -6.87 7.53
N LEU A 146 10.85 -7.04 6.31
CA LEU A 146 9.59 -6.43 5.86
C LEU A 146 8.37 -7.07 6.53
N GLU A 147 8.38 -8.39 6.76
CA GLU A 147 7.35 -9.07 7.54
C GLU A 147 7.30 -8.53 8.98
N GLY A 148 8.46 -8.29 9.60
CA GLY A 148 8.54 -7.65 10.92
C GLY A 148 7.95 -6.24 10.95
N ARG A 149 8.20 -5.42 9.91
CA ARG A 149 7.57 -4.09 9.77
C ARG A 149 6.06 -4.18 9.56
N LEU A 150 5.60 -5.19 8.82
CA LEU A 150 4.18 -5.43 8.59
C LEU A 150 3.50 -5.80 9.90
N ILE A 151 4.05 -6.76 10.66
CA ILE A 151 3.56 -7.17 11.98
C ILE A 151 3.46 -5.98 12.94
N GLN A 152 4.50 -5.13 12.98
CA GLN A 152 4.51 -3.91 13.80
C GLN A 152 3.41 -2.90 13.44
N SER A 153 2.88 -2.97 12.21
CA SER A 153 1.86 -2.04 11.71
C SER A 153 0.43 -2.58 11.88
N LEU A 154 0.26 -3.83 12.32
CA LEU A 154 -1.05 -4.46 12.48
C LEU A 154 -1.80 -3.87 13.68
N ALA A 155 -3.12 -3.73 13.53
CA ALA A 155 -4.00 -3.49 14.66
C ALA A 155 -3.98 -4.70 15.63
N PRO A 156 -4.27 -4.51 16.93
CA PRO A 156 -4.18 -5.60 17.92
C PRO A 156 -5.00 -6.85 17.57
N ASP A 157 -6.20 -6.69 17.01
CA ASP A 157 -7.08 -7.78 16.57
C ASP A 157 -6.50 -8.53 15.37
N GLN A 158 -5.93 -7.81 14.41
CA GLN A 158 -5.24 -8.40 13.26
C GLN A 158 -3.98 -9.15 13.67
N HIS A 159 -3.21 -8.59 14.61
CA HIS A 159 -2.03 -9.23 15.15
C HIS A 159 -2.43 -10.55 15.84
N GLN A 160 -3.47 -10.53 16.68
CA GLN A 160 -3.98 -11.74 17.33
C GLN A 160 -4.46 -12.79 16.31
N ALA A 161 -5.09 -12.35 15.22
CA ALA A 161 -5.68 -13.25 14.23
C ALA A 161 -4.66 -13.83 13.24
N TRP A 162 -3.60 -13.10 12.89
CA TRP A 162 -2.73 -13.44 11.75
C TRP A 162 -1.29 -13.75 12.12
N VAL A 163 -0.92 -13.63 13.40
CA VAL A 163 0.43 -13.83 13.88
C VAL A 163 0.47 -14.94 14.94
N THR A 164 1.39 -15.87 14.79
CA THR A 164 1.68 -16.92 15.77
C THR A 164 3.19 -17.00 15.94
N ASP A 165 3.67 -16.99 17.19
CA ASP A 165 5.10 -17.02 17.53
C ASP A 165 5.94 -15.94 16.79
N GLY A 166 5.35 -14.76 16.61
CA GLY A 166 5.98 -13.63 15.91
C GLY A 166 6.12 -13.80 14.40
N GLN A 167 5.43 -14.78 13.81
CA GLN A 167 5.41 -15.05 12.37
C GLN A 167 4.01 -14.87 11.81
N LEU A 168 3.92 -14.35 10.58
CA LEU A 168 2.65 -14.28 9.85
C LEU A 168 2.16 -15.70 9.51
N THR A 169 1.03 -16.09 10.07
CA THR A 169 0.38 -17.39 9.83
C THR A 169 -0.94 -17.24 9.08
N GLY A 170 -1.47 -16.02 9.01
CA GLY A 170 -2.68 -15.71 8.23
C GLY A 170 -3.94 -16.13 8.95
N LEU A 171 -5.03 -16.21 8.21
CA LEU A 171 -6.28 -16.74 8.75
C LEU A 171 -6.23 -18.28 8.78
N PRO A 172 -6.90 -18.92 9.75
CA PRO A 172 -7.14 -20.36 9.68
C PRO A 172 -7.73 -20.75 8.34
N GLU A 173 -7.38 -21.93 7.82
CA GLU A 173 -8.07 -22.48 6.66
C GLU A 173 -9.58 -22.52 6.94
N GLY A 174 -10.35 -21.86 6.09
CA GLY A 174 -11.79 -21.78 6.19
C GLY A 174 -12.42 -21.93 4.81
N GLU A 175 -13.70 -22.29 4.78
CA GLU A 175 -14.45 -22.37 3.53
C GLU A 175 -14.37 -21.04 2.76
N ALA A 176 -14.22 -21.14 1.43
CA ALA A 176 -14.34 -19.95 0.61
C ALA A 176 -15.71 -19.33 0.84
N PRO A 177 -15.81 -17.99 1.05
CA PRO A 177 -17.11 -17.37 1.20
C PRO A 177 -17.94 -17.70 -0.04
N ALA A 178 -19.18 -18.15 0.19
CA ALA A 178 -20.12 -18.34 -0.89
C ALA A 178 -20.21 -17.03 -1.69
N PRO A 179 -20.30 -17.09 -3.03
CA PRO A 179 -20.54 -15.91 -3.84
C PRO A 179 -21.74 -15.14 -3.26
N GLY A 180 -21.57 -13.84 -3.07
CA GLY A 180 -22.71 -12.99 -2.71
C GLY A 180 -23.75 -12.97 -3.84
N PRO A 181 -24.97 -12.49 -3.58
CA PRO A 181 -25.96 -12.33 -4.62
C PRO A 181 -25.41 -11.42 -5.73
N THR A 182 -25.34 -11.94 -6.95
CA THR A 182 -25.07 -11.18 -8.16
C THR A 182 -26.35 -10.48 -8.59
N PHE A 183 -26.37 -9.15 -8.56
CA PHE A 183 -27.53 -8.35 -8.98
C PHE A 183 -27.56 -8.09 -10.50
N GLY A 184 -26.73 -8.78 -11.29
CA GLY A 184 -26.55 -8.51 -12.72
C GLY A 184 -25.87 -7.17 -13.01
N LEU A 185 -25.26 -6.54 -12.00
CA LEU A 185 -24.49 -5.30 -12.09
C LEU A 185 -22.98 -5.57 -12.20
N GLU A 186 -22.58 -6.80 -12.53
CA GLU A 186 -21.19 -7.13 -12.78
C GLU A 186 -20.67 -6.28 -13.95
N GLY A 187 -19.51 -5.65 -13.78
CA GLY A 187 -18.95 -4.70 -14.76
C GLY A 187 -19.26 -3.21 -14.49
N GLN A 188 -20.18 -2.85 -13.60
CA GLN A 188 -20.36 -1.43 -13.21
C GLN A 188 -19.30 -0.92 -12.22
N ARG A 189 -18.59 -1.84 -11.55
CA ARG A 189 -17.52 -1.54 -10.57
C ARG A 189 -16.30 -2.46 -10.69
N GLY A 190 -15.89 -2.79 -11.93
CA GLY A 190 -14.56 -3.38 -12.17
C GLY A 190 -14.41 -4.90 -12.03
N THR A 191 -15.44 -5.68 -11.69
CA THR A 191 -15.36 -7.15 -11.78
C THR A 191 -15.56 -7.61 -13.23
N HIS A 192 -14.43 -7.77 -13.92
CA HIS A 192 -14.09 -8.45 -15.18
C HIS A 192 -15.13 -8.62 -16.30
N TRP A 193 -14.74 -8.10 -17.47
CA TRP A 193 -15.19 -8.52 -18.80
C TRP A 193 -14.06 -9.30 -19.52
N PRO A 194 -14.35 -10.37 -20.28
CA PRO A 194 -15.66 -11.01 -20.40
C PRO A 194 -16.05 -11.72 -19.09
N PRO A 195 -17.35 -11.89 -18.82
CA PRO A 195 -17.80 -12.70 -17.70
C PRO A 195 -17.19 -14.10 -17.79
N PRO A 196 -16.79 -14.71 -16.66
CA PRO A 196 -16.42 -16.12 -16.65
C PRO A 196 -17.56 -16.95 -17.24
N ALA A 197 -17.22 -17.98 -18.02
CA ALA A 197 -18.22 -18.91 -18.52
C ALA A 197 -18.99 -19.52 -17.34
N PRO A 198 -20.34 -19.63 -17.39
CA PRO A 198 -21.09 -20.33 -16.37
C PRO A 198 -20.57 -21.77 -16.25
N ARG A 199 -20.28 -22.21 -15.02
CA ARG A 199 -20.01 -23.63 -14.71
C ARG A 199 -21.31 -24.41 -14.66
#